data_AF-A0A9D8L9E2-F1
#
_entry.id   AF-A0A9D8L9E2-F1
#
_cell.length_a   1.000
_cell.length_b   1.000
_cell.length_c   1.000
_cell.angle_alpha   90.00
_cell.angle_beta   90.00
_cell.angle_gamma   90.00
#
_symmetry.space_group_name_H-M   'P 1'
#
loop_
_entity.id
_entity.type
_entity.pdbx_description
1 polymer ?
#
loop_
_entity_poly.entity_id
_entity_poly.type
_entity_poly.pdbx_seq_one_letter_code
_entity_poly.pdbx_strand_id
1 'polypeptide(L)'
;DLPNLTVTEAAPTHWLDFRRYSSAQVAAFNKVQFDLMKAARPDLPVIHNFMGRFTEFDHYEVAATLDVASWDSYPIGHLAVSNESDEVKAAYFRQGEPDAQGLQHDIYRAVGHGRWWIMEQQPGPVNWAEYKPDPLPGMARLWAWEAFAHGAEVVSYFRWRQAPFAQEQMHAGLLRPDSKEAPGYFEAEQVARELKELGIDGVARKGRVAIVYDYQSEWAWQIQPQAKGFSHHQHVRNCYVPLRKRGVDVDILPPSTTDFAGYDVVIIPALFSWNEPLREAIANYEGHLLIGPRSGSKTENFSIPAALAPDLPQNLLDARVARVDSTDPRRTVSVKGGGAVGHWRERLETRAQVVIEDEEDFPVLVAQGRLHYLAASGDRALMQRIIDHMLSEAEVPTLGLPAGVRCRTRGKWRIYLNYGDTVARLSPAADESGYVLGGAEIAAAGVTVALLATAG
;
A
#
# COMPACT_ATOMS: atom_id res chain seq x y z
N ASP A 1 5.74 0.62 -34.41
CA ASP A 1 6.86 1.49 -34.00
C ASP A 1 6.95 1.57 -32.48
N LEU A 2 8.17 1.71 -31.96
CA LEU A 2 8.43 1.87 -30.52
C LEU A 2 8.47 3.36 -30.14
N PRO A 3 8.05 3.75 -28.92
CA PRO A 3 7.99 5.15 -28.50
C PRO A 3 9.35 5.72 -28.03
N ASN A 4 10.43 4.94 -28.09
CA ASN A 4 11.77 5.35 -27.66
C ASN A 4 12.57 5.99 -28.80
N LEU A 5 13.63 6.74 -28.43
CA LEU A 5 14.60 7.35 -29.36
C LEU A 5 13.99 8.32 -30.40
N THR A 6 12.85 8.93 -30.05
CA THR A 6 12.26 10.04 -30.79
C THR A 6 13.08 11.33 -30.60
N VAL A 7 12.95 12.30 -31.51
CA VAL A 7 13.69 13.59 -31.44
C VAL A 7 13.31 14.38 -30.18
N THR A 8 12.07 14.27 -29.73
CA THR A 8 11.52 14.86 -28.49
C THR A 8 10.54 13.86 -27.85
N GLU A 9 9.76 14.26 -26.86
CA GLU A 9 8.76 13.42 -26.20
C GLU A 9 7.82 12.76 -27.23
N ALA A 10 7.68 11.44 -27.17
CA ALA A 10 6.69 10.73 -27.96
C ALA A 10 5.27 10.98 -27.41
N ALA A 11 4.25 10.69 -28.21
CA ALA A 11 2.86 10.83 -27.77
C ALA A 11 2.61 10.02 -26.49
N PRO A 12 1.95 10.59 -25.46
CA PRO A 12 1.73 9.88 -24.20
C PRO A 12 0.84 8.63 -24.38
N THR A 13 -0.07 8.66 -25.36
CA THR A 13 -0.85 7.49 -25.78
C THR A 13 0.02 6.35 -26.30
N HIS A 14 1.01 6.67 -27.13
CA HIS A 14 1.95 5.68 -27.69
C HIS A 14 2.79 5.04 -26.59
N TRP A 15 3.27 5.83 -25.62
CA TRP A 15 3.94 5.28 -24.44
C TRP A 15 3.03 4.40 -23.59
N LEU A 16 1.78 4.81 -23.35
CA LEU A 16 0.84 4.02 -22.55
C LEU A 16 0.49 2.70 -23.22
N ASP A 17 0.23 2.70 -24.52
CA ASP A 17 -0.03 1.47 -25.27
C ASP A 17 1.19 0.56 -25.30
N PHE A 18 2.41 1.11 -25.37
CA PHE A 18 3.63 0.32 -25.25
C PHE A 18 3.80 -0.31 -23.85
N ARG A 19 3.45 0.42 -22.77
CA ARG A 19 3.42 -0.11 -21.40
C ARG A 19 2.39 -1.24 -21.25
N ARG A 20 1.16 -1.03 -21.73
CA ARG A 20 0.09 -2.04 -21.76
C ARG A 20 0.51 -3.28 -22.54
N TYR A 21 1.07 -3.10 -23.75
CA TYR A 21 1.61 -4.20 -24.55
C TYR A 21 2.68 -4.97 -23.78
N SER A 22 3.66 -4.28 -23.19
CA SER A 22 4.74 -4.93 -22.46
C SER A 22 4.23 -5.73 -21.25
N SER A 23 3.26 -5.19 -20.51
CA SER A 23 2.56 -5.90 -19.43
C SER A 23 1.86 -7.16 -19.95
N ALA A 24 1.07 -7.03 -21.01
CA ALA A 24 0.34 -8.15 -21.62
C ALA A 24 1.28 -9.25 -22.11
N GLN A 25 2.48 -8.91 -22.60
CA GLN A 25 3.48 -9.91 -22.97
C GLN A 25 4.01 -10.70 -21.76
N VAL A 26 4.14 -10.08 -20.58
CA VAL A 26 4.48 -10.79 -19.33
C VAL A 26 3.35 -11.74 -18.93
N ALA A 27 2.11 -11.27 -18.96
CA ALA A 27 0.94 -12.10 -18.64
C ALA A 27 0.78 -13.28 -19.61
N ALA A 28 0.96 -13.05 -20.92
CA ALA A 28 0.92 -14.09 -21.94
C ALA A 28 2.04 -15.14 -21.74
N PHE A 29 3.26 -14.68 -21.40
CA PHE A 29 4.36 -15.59 -21.09
C PHE A 29 4.10 -16.43 -19.84
N ASN A 30 3.56 -15.83 -18.78
CA ASN A 30 3.14 -16.56 -17.57
C ASN A 30 2.06 -17.59 -17.89
N LYS A 31 1.05 -17.22 -18.69
CA LYS A 31 -0.06 -18.09 -19.07
C LYS A 31 0.39 -19.37 -19.77
N VAL A 32 1.41 -19.31 -20.64
CA VAL A 32 1.96 -20.51 -21.29
C VAL A 32 2.44 -21.54 -20.24
N GLN A 33 3.12 -21.07 -19.20
CA GLN A 33 3.60 -21.95 -18.13
C GLN A 33 2.44 -22.45 -17.25
N PHE A 34 1.49 -21.57 -16.91
CA PHE A 34 0.30 -21.94 -16.16
C PHE A 34 -0.48 -23.07 -16.86
N ASP A 35 -0.75 -22.93 -18.15
CA ASP A 35 -1.52 -23.94 -18.91
C ASP A 35 -0.78 -25.30 -18.94
N LEU A 36 0.54 -25.29 -19.13
CA LEU A 36 1.35 -26.51 -19.08
C LEU A 36 1.34 -27.17 -17.69
N MET A 37 1.47 -26.37 -16.63
CA MET A 37 1.44 -26.87 -15.25
C MET A 37 0.06 -27.42 -14.89
N LYS A 38 -1.02 -26.72 -15.23
CA LYS A 38 -2.39 -27.18 -14.95
C LYS A 38 -2.80 -28.38 -15.78
N ALA A 39 -2.29 -28.52 -17.01
CA ALA A 39 -2.49 -29.74 -17.80
C ALA A 39 -1.78 -30.96 -17.17
N ALA A 40 -0.58 -30.78 -16.62
CA ALA A 40 0.20 -31.86 -16.02
C ALA A 40 -0.22 -32.21 -14.59
N ARG A 41 -0.52 -31.19 -13.77
CA ARG A 41 -0.81 -31.27 -12.34
C ARG A 41 -1.90 -30.26 -11.94
N PRO A 42 -3.17 -30.51 -12.33
CA PRO A 42 -4.27 -29.59 -12.04
C PRO A 42 -4.53 -29.39 -10.53
N ASP A 43 -4.07 -30.33 -9.70
CA ASP A 43 -4.20 -30.34 -8.25
C ASP A 43 -3.24 -29.39 -7.52
N LEU A 44 -2.16 -28.95 -8.17
CA LEU A 44 -1.16 -28.08 -7.55
C LEU A 44 -1.44 -26.59 -7.83
N PRO A 45 -1.19 -25.71 -6.85
CA PRO A 45 -1.28 -24.27 -7.08
C PRO A 45 -0.11 -23.78 -7.93
N VAL A 46 -0.40 -22.84 -8.84
CA VAL A 46 0.57 -22.04 -9.57
C VAL A 46 0.72 -20.71 -8.85
N ILE A 47 1.95 -20.31 -8.61
CA ILE A 47 2.33 -19.17 -7.79
C ILE A 47 3.46 -18.40 -8.47
N HIS A 48 3.46 -17.08 -8.33
CA HIS A 48 4.54 -16.21 -8.79
C HIS A 48 4.98 -15.30 -7.65
N ASN A 49 6.27 -15.02 -7.55
CA ASN A 49 6.85 -14.10 -6.59
C ASN A 49 7.04 -12.72 -7.22
N PHE A 50 6.12 -11.82 -6.89
CA PHE A 50 6.18 -10.41 -7.25
C PHE A 50 7.17 -9.64 -6.36
N MET A 51 7.40 -8.37 -6.66
CA MET A 51 8.40 -7.53 -5.98
C MET A 51 7.78 -6.31 -5.30
N GLY A 52 8.36 -5.88 -4.18
CA GLY A 52 7.97 -4.64 -3.51
C GLY A 52 8.21 -3.41 -4.42
N ARG A 53 7.19 -2.54 -4.54
CA ARG A 53 7.23 -1.26 -5.28
C ARG A 53 7.58 -1.41 -6.78
N PHE A 54 7.31 -2.56 -7.37
CA PHE A 54 7.52 -2.80 -8.78
C PHE A 54 6.21 -2.61 -9.55
N THR A 55 6.23 -1.77 -10.58
CA THR A 55 5.01 -1.42 -11.32
C THR A 55 5.20 -1.54 -12.82
N GLU A 56 6.24 -2.19 -13.34
CA GLU A 56 6.49 -2.22 -14.80
C GLU A 56 5.51 -3.11 -15.58
N PHE A 57 4.70 -3.94 -14.90
CA PHE A 57 3.58 -4.70 -15.45
C PHE A 57 2.41 -4.73 -14.47
N ASP A 58 1.21 -5.05 -14.96
CA ASP A 58 0.00 -5.14 -14.14
C ASP A 58 -0.06 -6.50 -13.45
N HIS A 59 0.00 -6.47 -12.12
CA HIS A 59 0.07 -7.71 -11.35
C HIS A 59 -1.31 -8.39 -11.26
N TYR A 60 -2.41 -7.63 -11.38
CA TYR A 60 -3.75 -8.22 -11.47
C TYR A 60 -3.93 -8.99 -12.79
N GLU A 61 -3.35 -8.50 -13.88
CA GLU A 61 -3.38 -9.17 -15.19
C GLU A 61 -2.65 -10.52 -15.14
N VAL A 62 -1.45 -10.56 -14.54
CA VAL A 62 -0.69 -11.81 -14.36
C VAL A 62 -1.42 -12.78 -13.41
N ALA A 63 -2.02 -12.25 -12.33
CA ALA A 63 -2.71 -13.06 -11.33
C ALA A 63 -3.99 -13.75 -11.83
N ALA A 64 -4.58 -13.29 -12.93
CA ALA A 64 -5.69 -13.99 -13.59
C ALA A 64 -5.35 -15.43 -14.01
N THR A 65 -4.06 -15.77 -14.10
CA THR A 65 -3.57 -17.13 -14.32
C THR A 65 -2.63 -17.59 -13.20
N LEU A 66 -2.98 -17.31 -11.94
CA LEU A 66 -2.32 -17.82 -10.74
C LEU A 66 -3.37 -18.31 -9.73
N ASP A 67 -3.02 -19.25 -8.86
CA ASP A 67 -3.88 -19.67 -7.74
C ASP A 67 -3.56 -18.92 -6.45
N VAL A 68 -2.33 -18.40 -6.33
CA VAL A 68 -1.79 -17.68 -5.17
C VAL A 68 -0.87 -16.58 -5.68
N ALA A 69 -1.00 -15.37 -5.14
CA ALA A 69 0.02 -14.34 -5.32
C ALA A 69 1.09 -14.45 -4.23
N SER A 70 2.36 -14.37 -4.57
CA SER A 70 3.39 -14.20 -3.54
C SER A 70 4.26 -13.01 -3.84
N TRP A 71 5.01 -12.55 -2.85
CA TRP A 71 5.97 -11.49 -3.09
C TRP A 71 7.18 -11.56 -2.15
N ASP A 72 8.20 -10.79 -2.53
CA ASP A 72 9.52 -10.80 -1.90
C ASP A 72 9.74 -9.52 -1.08
N SER A 73 9.95 -9.71 0.21
CA SER A 73 9.87 -8.71 1.27
C SER A 73 11.26 -8.44 1.87
N TYR A 74 11.82 -7.29 1.50
CA TYR A 74 13.12 -6.80 1.95
C TYR A 74 13.06 -5.37 2.53
N PRO A 75 12.52 -5.21 3.77
CA PRO A 75 12.15 -3.90 4.33
C PRO A 75 13.28 -2.88 4.35
N ILE A 76 14.46 -3.31 4.77
CA ILE A 76 15.64 -2.44 4.91
C ILE A 76 16.13 -1.99 3.54
N GLY A 77 16.21 -2.93 2.59
CA GLY A 77 16.65 -2.63 1.24
C GLY A 77 15.70 -1.67 0.52
N HIS A 78 14.38 -1.92 0.63
CA HIS A 78 13.37 -1.07 0.02
C HIS A 78 13.32 0.34 0.64
N LEU A 79 13.59 0.49 1.94
CA LEU A 79 13.73 1.80 2.57
C LEU A 79 14.96 2.54 2.03
N ALA A 80 16.11 1.87 1.87
CA ALA A 80 17.33 2.51 1.38
C ALA A 80 17.15 3.12 -0.02
N VAL A 81 16.51 2.38 -0.94
CA VAL A 81 16.25 2.84 -2.32
C VAL A 81 14.97 3.67 -2.48
N SER A 82 14.28 3.98 -1.38
CA SER A 82 13.05 4.78 -1.40
C SER A 82 13.30 6.26 -1.62
N ASN A 83 12.21 6.97 -1.93
CA ASN A 83 12.08 8.43 -1.87
C ASN A 83 11.64 8.94 -0.48
N GLU A 84 11.77 8.14 0.59
CA GLU A 84 11.54 8.65 1.95
C GLU A 84 12.52 9.75 2.32
N SER A 85 12.12 10.62 3.24
CA SER A 85 13.01 11.65 3.78
C SER A 85 14.16 11.04 4.58
N ASP A 86 15.26 11.77 4.68
CA ASP A 86 16.45 11.31 5.41
C ASP A 86 16.13 11.04 6.89
N GLU A 87 15.20 11.78 7.49
CA GLU A 87 14.76 11.53 8.86
C GLU A 87 14.05 10.18 9.01
N VAL A 88 13.22 9.78 8.04
CA VAL A 88 12.55 8.46 8.06
C VAL A 88 13.56 7.36 7.78
N LYS A 89 14.46 7.54 6.82
CA LYS A 89 15.52 6.58 6.53
C LYS A 89 16.43 6.36 7.74
N ALA A 90 16.77 7.42 8.47
CA ALA A 90 17.56 7.34 9.69
C ALA A 90 16.79 6.66 10.84
N ALA A 91 15.53 7.05 11.08
CA ALA A 91 14.71 6.50 12.15
C ALA A 91 14.43 5.00 11.99
N TYR A 92 14.29 4.53 10.74
CA TYR A 92 13.91 3.16 10.43
C TYR A 92 15.01 2.32 9.76
N PHE A 93 16.27 2.76 9.89
CA PHE A 93 17.43 2.24 9.17
C PHE A 93 17.60 0.72 9.28
N ARG A 94 17.28 0.14 10.45
CA ARG A 94 17.50 -1.28 10.78
C ARG A 94 16.22 -2.12 10.83
N GLN A 95 15.09 -1.56 10.45
CA GLN A 95 13.78 -2.21 10.57
C GLN A 95 12.89 -2.04 9.34
N GLY A 96 13.19 -1.08 8.47
CA GLY A 96 12.30 -0.69 7.38
C GLY A 96 11.13 0.17 7.86
N GLU A 97 10.50 0.88 6.92
CA GLU A 97 9.41 1.80 7.23
C GLU A 97 8.13 1.02 7.61
N PRO A 98 7.39 1.42 8.68
CA PRO A 98 6.33 0.60 9.27
C PRO A 98 5.12 0.29 8.38
N ASP A 99 4.92 1.03 7.29
CA ASP A 99 3.72 0.97 6.46
C ASP A 99 4.01 0.44 5.06
N ALA A 100 5.27 0.49 4.60
CA ALA A 100 5.69 0.01 3.30
C ALA A 100 5.38 -1.48 3.11
N GLN A 101 5.64 -2.29 4.12
CA GLN A 101 5.37 -3.73 4.14
C GLN A 101 3.88 -4.03 4.14
N GLY A 102 3.16 -3.47 5.11
CA GLY A 102 1.72 -3.65 5.24
C GLY A 102 0.96 -3.27 3.95
N LEU A 103 1.35 -2.18 3.28
CA LEU A 103 0.74 -1.79 2.02
C LEU A 103 0.95 -2.85 0.93
N GLN A 104 2.16 -3.40 0.80
CA GLN A 104 2.43 -4.47 -0.16
C GLN A 104 1.70 -5.76 0.21
N HIS A 105 1.63 -6.13 1.49
CA HIS A 105 0.80 -7.25 1.93
C HIS A 105 -0.66 -7.09 1.50
N ASP A 106 -1.23 -5.89 1.67
CA ASP A 106 -2.61 -5.61 1.31
C ASP A 106 -2.82 -5.60 -0.23
N ILE A 107 -1.85 -5.07 -1.00
CA ILE A 107 -1.86 -5.15 -2.47
C ILE A 107 -1.82 -6.62 -2.91
N TYR A 108 -0.89 -7.42 -2.38
CA TYR A 108 -0.74 -8.81 -2.81
C TYR A 108 -1.83 -9.74 -2.30
N ARG A 109 -2.50 -9.40 -1.20
CA ARG A 109 -3.76 -10.04 -0.82
C ARG A 109 -4.84 -9.78 -1.88
N ALA A 110 -4.96 -8.56 -2.39
CA ALA A 110 -5.91 -8.23 -3.45
C ALA A 110 -5.56 -8.92 -4.77
N VAL A 111 -4.29 -8.87 -5.18
CA VAL A 111 -3.77 -9.54 -6.39
C VAL A 111 -4.00 -11.05 -6.33
N GLY A 112 -3.79 -11.67 -5.16
CA GLY A 112 -3.98 -13.11 -4.95
C GLY A 112 -5.42 -13.54 -4.68
N HIS A 113 -6.42 -12.68 -4.89
CA HIS A 113 -7.84 -12.98 -4.62
C HIS A 113 -8.09 -13.48 -3.18
N GLY A 114 -7.36 -12.90 -2.22
CA GLY A 114 -7.38 -13.27 -0.81
C GLY A 114 -6.31 -14.30 -0.39
N ARG A 115 -5.74 -15.07 -1.33
CA ARG A 115 -4.71 -16.08 -1.05
C ARG A 115 -3.33 -15.58 -1.44
N TRP A 116 -2.45 -15.40 -0.45
CA TRP A 116 -1.13 -14.84 -0.72
C TRP A 116 -0.05 -15.30 0.26
N TRP A 117 1.21 -15.30 -0.21
CA TRP A 117 2.39 -15.73 0.54
C TRP A 117 3.48 -14.64 0.56
N ILE A 118 4.38 -14.72 1.52
CA ILE A 118 5.74 -14.20 1.37
C ILE A 118 6.61 -15.35 0.88
N MET A 119 7.11 -15.26 -0.37
CA MET A 119 8.00 -16.29 -0.92
C MET A 119 9.44 -16.08 -0.45
N GLU A 120 9.85 -14.81 -0.33
CA GLU A 120 11.16 -14.43 0.16
C GLU A 120 11.06 -13.38 1.26
N GLN A 121 11.36 -13.75 2.50
CA GLN A 121 11.43 -12.84 3.65
C GLN A 121 12.89 -12.60 4.03
N GLN A 122 13.26 -11.33 4.21
CA GLN A 122 14.58 -10.92 4.70
C GLN A 122 14.89 -11.55 6.08
N PRO A 123 15.98 -12.34 6.22
CA PRO A 123 16.40 -12.94 7.49
C PRO A 123 17.60 -12.23 8.14
N GLY A 124 18.18 -11.22 7.47
CA GLY A 124 19.42 -10.54 7.85
C GLY A 124 19.84 -9.49 6.80
N PRO A 125 21.10 -8.99 6.83
CA PRO A 125 21.62 -8.07 5.81
C PRO A 125 21.51 -8.63 4.38
N VAL A 126 21.23 -7.75 3.43
CA VAL A 126 21.19 -8.05 1.98
C VAL A 126 22.43 -7.50 1.26
N ASN A 127 22.56 -7.74 -0.04
CA ASN A 127 23.71 -7.31 -0.86
C ASN A 127 23.44 -6.12 -1.79
N TRP A 128 22.19 -5.85 -2.18
CA TRP A 128 21.87 -4.99 -3.33
C TRP A 128 21.55 -3.52 -3.00
N ALA A 129 21.18 -3.19 -1.78
CA ALA A 129 20.82 -1.83 -1.39
C ALA A 129 22.06 -0.93 -1.20
N GLU A 130 21.90 0.40 -1.19
CA GLU A 130 23.03 1.33 -0.97
C GLU A 130 23.70 1.09 0.39
N TYR A 131 22.89 1.01 1.45
CA TYR A 131 23.30 0.63 2.80
C TYR A 131 22.55 -0.64 3.22
N LYS A 132 23.26 -1.55 3.89
CA LYS A 132 22.78 -2.91 4.17
C LYS A 132 22.99 -3.27 5.65
N PRO A 133 22.37 -2.54 6.60
CA PRO A 133 22.56 -2.81 8.01
C PRO A 133 21.98 -4.14 8.42
N ASP A 134 22.52 -4.67 9.51
CA ASP A 134 21.92 -5.78 10.24
C ASP A 134 20.57 -5.35 10.84
N PRO A 135 19.49 -6.15 10.69
CA PRO A 135 18.23 -5.83 11.32
C PRO A 135 18.35 -5.63 12.84
N LEU A 136 17.40 -4.92 13.46
CA LEU A 136 17.29 -4.97 14.93
C LEU A 136 16.98 -6.42 15.37
N PRO A 137 17.49 -6.87 16.53
CA PRO A 137 17.12 -8.16 17.09
C PRO A 137 15.59 -8.28 17.21
N GLY A 138 15.01 -9.31 16.61
CA GLY A 138 13.56 -9.54 16.58
C GLY A 138 12.85 -9.10 15.30
N MET A 139 13.51 -8.45 14.35
CA MET A 139 12.85 -7.95 13.14
C MET A 139 12.41 -9.06 12.18
N ALA A 140 13.16 -10.15 12.03
CA ALA A 140 12.73 -11.28 11.19
C ALA A 140 11.51 -11.98 11.79
N ARG A 141 11.38 -11.99 13.12
CA ARG A 141 10.16 -12.37 13.84
C ARG A 141 9.03 -11.37 13.60
N LEU A 142 9.28 -10.07 13.76
CA LEU A 142 8.27 -9.01 13.59
C LEU A 142 7.67 -9.03 12.17
N TRP A 143 8.50 -9.05 11.13
CA TRP A 143 8.04 -9.05 9.74
C TRP A 143 7.21 -10.30 9.41
N ALA A 144 7.59 -11.47 9.92
CA ALA A 144 6.78 -12.67 9.75
C ALA A 144 5.42 -12.55 10.44
N TRP A 145 5.40 -12.06 11.68
CA TRP A 145 4.16 -11.78 12.41
C TRP A 145 3.26 -10.75 11.71
N GLU A 146 3.84 -9.71 11.09
CA GLU A 146 3.09 -8.76 10.28
C GLU A 146 2.46 -9.42 9.05
N ALA A 147 3.23 -10.22 8.32
CA ALA A 147 2.72 -10.94 7.16
C ALA A 147 1.55 -11.86 7.54
N PHE A 148 1.70 -12.63 8.63
CA PHE A 148 0.60 -13.44 9.15
C PHE A 148 -0.59 -12.59 9.60
N ALA A 149 -0.38 -11.43 10.21
CA ALA A 149 -1.47 -10.54 10.59
C ALA A 149 -2.26 -10.04 9.37
N HIS A 150 -1.58 -9.77 8.25
CA HIS A 150 -2.20 -9.38 6.97
C HIS A 150 -2.77 -10.58 6.17
N GLY A 151 -2.68 -11.79 6.71
CA GLY A 151 -3.31 -12.99 6.15
C GLY A 151 -2.41 -13.83 5.25
N ALA A 152 -1.08 -13.68 5.32
CA ALA A 152 -0.18 -14.59 4.61
C ALA A 152 -0.45 -16.03 5.04
N GLU A 153 -0.53 -16.94 4.07
CA GLU A 153 -0.64 -18.38 4.34
C GLU A 153 0.74 -18.96 4.69
N VAL A 154 1.80 -18.41 4.10
CA VAL A 154 3.20 -18.84 4.29
C VAL A 154 4.11 -17.63 4.36
N VAL A 155 5.12 -17.72 5.23
CA VAL A 155 6.32 -16.86 5.21
C VAL A 155 7.53 -17.75 4.99
N SER A 156 8.16 -17.60 3.83
CA SER A 156 9.36 -18.34 3.42
C SER A 156 10.58 -17.42 3.47
N TYR A 157 11.60 -17.79 4.25
CA TYR A 157 12.81 -16.97 4.40
C TYR A 157 13.80 -17.23 3.26
N PHE A 158 14.23 -16.17 2.59
CA PHE A 158 15.31 -16.25 1.61
C PHE A 158 16.64 -15.85 2.25
N ARG A 159 17.58 -16.76 2.47
CA ARG A 159 17.68 -18.17 2.04
C ARG A 159 18.04 -19.05 3.21
N TRP A 160 17.96 -20.37 3.03
CA TRP A 160 18.34 -21.34 4.07
C TRP A 160 19.76 -21.11 4.59
N ARG A 161 20.75 -21.05 3.69
CA ARG A 161 22.17 -20.82 4.04
C ARG A 161 22.79 -19.79 3.11
N GLN A 162 23.49 -18.82 3.69
CA GLN A 162 24.27 -17.82 2.96
C GLN A 162 25.26 -18.52 2.02
N ALA A 163 25.27 -18.10 0.75
CA ALA A 163 26.20 -18.64 -0.24
C ALA A 163 27.61 -18.07 0.00
N PRO A 164 28.68 -18.88 -0.08
CA PRO A 164 30.06 -18.38 0.06
C PRO A 164 30.66 -17.86 -1.26
N PHE A 165 29.87 -17.69 -2.32
CA PHE A 165 30.35 -17.35 -3.66
C PHE A 165 29.29 -16.55 -4.44
N ALA A 166 29.70 -16.03 -5.60
CA ALA A 166 28.88 -15.28 -6.56
C ALA A 166 28.32 -13.94 -6.03
N GLN A 167 27.37 -13.37 -6.76
CA GLN A 167 26.87 -12.00 -6.59
C GLN A 167 26.17 -11.78 -5.24
N GLU A 168 25.61 -12.82 -4.65
CA GLU A 168 24.86 -12.78 -3.39
C GLU A 168 25.65 -13.32 -2.19
N GLN A 169 26.98 -13.42 -2.28
CA GLN A 169 27.78 -13.98 -1.18
C GLN A 169 27.66 -13.18 0.14
N MET A 170 27.22 -11.92 0.05
CA MET A 170 26.95 -11.04 1.20
C MET A 170 25.48 -11.02 1.63
N HIS A 171 24.60 -11.74 0.94
CA HIS A 171 23.19 -11.87 1.33
C HIS A 171 23.06 -12.94 2.42
N ALA A 172 22.67 -12.51 3.63
CA ALA A 172 22.52 -13.42 4.76
C ALA A 172 21.45 -14.49 4.50
N GLY A 173 21.58 -15.62 5.19
CA GLY A 173 20.55 -16.66 5.28
C GLY A 173 20.27 -17.00 6.74
N LEU A 174 19.38 -17.97 6.96
CA LEU A 174 19.13 -18.50 8.31
C LEU A 174 20.39 -19.16 8.88
N LEU A 175 21.24 -19.73 8.02
CA LEU A 175 22.56 -20.22 8.38
C LEU A 175 23.66 -19.38 7.72
N ARG A 176 24.78 -19.24 8.43
CA ARG A 176 26.05 -18.72 7.90
C ARG A 176 26.71 -19.72 6.94
N PRO A 177 27.74 -19.31 6.16
CA PRO A 177 28.44 -20.22 5.25
C PRO A 177 29.06 -21.45 5.92
N ASP A 178 29.43 -21.36 7.21
CA ASP A 178 29.94 -22.48 8.02
C ASP A 178 28.83 -23.39 8.59
N SER A 179 27.58 -23.19 8.15
CA SER A 179 26.38 -23.92 8.58
C SER A 179 26.02 -23.74 10.06
N LYS A 180 26.52 -22.69 10.71
CA LYS A 180 26.04 -22.27 12.03
C LYS A 180 24.83 -21.37 11.89
N GLU A 181 23.92 -21.47 12.85
CA GLU A 181 22.71 -20.69 12.95
C GLU A 181 23.03 -19.19 13.05
N ALA A 182 22.36 -18.38 12.23
CA ALA A 182 22.38 -16.92 12.30
C ALA A 182 21.17 -16.40 13.09
N PRO A 183 21.12 -15.12 13.50
CA PRO A 183 20.02 -14.59 14.30
C PRO A 183 18.62 -14.89 13.75
N GLY A 184 18.43 -14.76 12.42
CA GLY A 184 17.16 -15.07 11.76
C GLY A 184 16.66 -16.51 11.94
N TYR A 185 17.55 -17.49 12.18
CA TYR A 185 17.15 -18.88 12.48
C TYR A 185 16.36 -18.97 13.79
N PHE A 186 16.86 -18.36 14.86
CA PHE A 186 16.22 -18.40 16.16
C PHE A 186 14.92 -17.60 16.19
N GLU A 187 14.86 -16.51 15.43
CA GLU A 187 13.64 -15.72 15.26
C GLU A 187 12.56 -16.50 14.48
N ALA A 188 12.93 -17.21 13.41
CA ALA A 188 12.03 -18.09 12.68
C ALA A 188 11.53 -19.28 13.54
N GLU A 189 12.42 -19.88 14.34
CA GLU A 189 12.06 -20.94 15.29
C GLU A 189 11.05 -20.43 16.33
N GLN A 190 11.26 -19.21 16.84
CA GLN A 190 10.32 -18.58 17.75
C GLN A 190 8.95 -18.36 17.11
N VAL A 191 8.87 -17.83 15.89
CA VAL A 191 7.60 -17.67 15.16
C VAL A 191 6.88 -19.01 15.03
N ALA A 192 7.58 -20.08 14.64
CA ALA A 192 6.99 -21.41 14.48
C ALA A 192 6.39 -21.95 15.79
N ARG A 193 7.09 -21.76 16.92
CA ARG A 193 6.58 -22.13 18.26
C ARG A 193 5.33 -21.32 18.62
N GLU A 194 5.39 -19.99 18.49
CA GLU A 194 4.30 -19.10 18.88
C GLU A 194 3.04 -19.32 18.02
N LEU A 195 3.19 -19.58 16.72
CA LEU A 195 2.07 -19.93 15.84
C LEU A 195 1.41 -21.25 16.24
N LYS A 196 2.21 -22.25 16.64
CA LYS A 196 1.69 -23.53 17.13
C LYS A 196 0.94 -23.38 18.46
N GLU A 197 1.42 -22.51 19.34
CA GLU A 197 0.80 -22.24 20.65
C GLU A 197 -0.51 -21.45 20.50
N LEU A 198 -0.53 -20.42 19.66
CA LEU A 198 -1.71 -19.55 19.49
C LEU A 198 -2.74 -20.10 18.50
N GLY A 199 -2.30 -20.91 17.53
CA GLY A 199 -3.18 -21.50 16.51
C GLY A 199 -3.86 -20.43 15.65
N ILE A 200 -3.11 -19.43 15.16
CA ILE A 200 -3.69 -18.36 14.36
C ILE A 200 -4.28 -18.92 13.08
N ASP A 201 -5.59 -18.73 12.95
CA ASP A 201 -6.42 -19.25 11.90
C ASP A 201 -7.31 -18.13 11.32
N GLY A 202 -8.16 -18.52 10.38
CA GLY A 202 -9.10 -17.62 9.73
C GLY A 202 -8.48 -16.70 8.68
N VAL A 203 -9.37 -16.01 7.97
CA VAL A 203 -9.04 -15.01 6.95
C VAL A 203 -8.72 -13.66 7.61
N ALA A 204 -7.92 -12.84 6.94
CA ALA A 204 -7.84 -11.42 7.30
C ALA A 204 -9.26 -10.85 7.23
N ARG A 205 -9.71 -10.17 8.31
CA ARG A 205 -11.06 -9.57 8.29
C ARG A 205 -11.09 -8.52 7.17
N LYS A 206 -12.24 -8.43 6.49
CA LYS A 206 -12.53 -7.32 5.59
C LYS A 206 -12.34 -6.01 6.34
N GLY A 207 -11.56 -5.10 5.76
CA GLY A 207 -11.32 -3.78 6.33
C GLY A 207 -12.60 -2.93 6.34
N ARG A 208 -12.64 -1.91 7.20
CA ARG A 208 -13.70 -0.88 7.15
C ARG A 208 -13.43 0.17 6.06
N VAL A 209 -12.17 0.30 5.66
CA VAL A 209 -11.71 1.25 4.65
C VAL A 209 -11.04 0.51 3.50
N ALA A 210 -11.30 0.95 2.28
CA ALA A 210 -10.64 0.42 1.10
C ALA A 210 -9.96 1.51 0.25
N ILE A 211 -8.88 1.16 -0.44
CA ILE A 211 -8.16 2.04 -1.36
C ILE A 211 -8.04 1.37 -2.72
N VAL A 212 -8.42 2.08 -3.79
CA VAL A 212 -8.22 1.60 -5.16
C VAL A 212 -6.76 1.74 -5.57
N TYR A 213 -6.15 0.64 -6.02
CA TYR A 213 -4.80 0.61 -6.57
C TYR A 213 -4.83 0.17 -8.03
N ASP A 214 -4.25 0.97 -8.92
CA ASP A 214 -4.28 0.76 -10.36
C ASP A 214 -2.87 0.94 -10.93
N TYR A 215 -2.36 -0.08 -11.61
CA TYR A 215 -1.03 -0.05 -12.22
C TYR A 215 -0.97 0.92 -13.40
N GLN A 216 -2.06 1.05 -14.17
CA GLN A 216 -2.10 1.99 -15.29
C GLN A 216 -2.02 3.45 -14.84
N SER A 217 -2.57 3.76 -13.66
CA SER A 217 -2.42 5.06 -13.02
C SER A 217 -0.96 5.40 -12.73
N GLU A 218 -0.17 4.44 -12.23
CA GLU A 218 1.27 4.65 -12.06
C GLU A 218 1.97 4.89 -13.40
N TRP A 219 1.65 4.11 -14.44
CA TRP A 219 2.25 4.29 -15.77
C TRP A 219 1.93 5.66 -16.35
N ALA A 220 0.67 6.09 -16.27
CA ALA A 220 0.25 7.38 -16.80
C ALA A 220 1.00 8.53 -16.15
N TRP A 221 1.23 8.45 -14.83
CA TRP A 221 1.94 9.50 -14.10
C TRP A 221 3.46 9.43 -14.28
N GLN A 222 4.03 8.28 -14.62
CA GLN A 222 5.41 8.21 -15.11
C GLN A 222 5.56 8.81 -16.52
N ILE A 223 4.57 8.59 -17.40
CA ILE A 223 4.57 9.08 -18.78
C ILE A 223 4.37 10.60 -18.83
N GLN A 224 3.38 11.11 -18.11
CA GLN A 224 3.07 12.53 -18.03
C GLN A 224 2.93 12.97 -16.56
N PRO A 225 4.06 13.09 -15.84
CA PRO A 225 4.05 13.48 -14.44
C PRO A 225 3.51 14.89 -14.25
N GLN A 226 3.81 15.82 -15.18
CA GLN A 226 3.54 17.27 -15.11
C GLN A 226 4.19 17.96 -13.89
N ALA A 227 4.14 17.35 -12.71
CA ALA A 227 4.99 17.64 -11.55
C ALA A 227 6.00 16.51 -11.36
N LYS A 228 7.31 16.82 -11.35
CA LYS A 228 8.36 15.82 -11.23
C LYS A 228 8.19 15.01 -9.93
N GLY A 229 7.99 13.69 -10.07
CA GLY A 229 7.81 12.78 -8.94
C GLY A 229 6.34 12.50 -8.60
N PHE A 230 5.37 12.99 -9.38
CA PHE A 230 3.97 12.61 -9.22
C PHE A 230 3.81 11.09 -9.46
N SER A 231 3.30 10.39 -8.45
CA SER A 231 3.18 8.92 -8.45
C SER A 231 1.85 8.51 -7.83
N HIS A 232 1.15 7.56 -8.46
CA HIS A 232 -0.08 6.99 -7.94
C HIS A 232 0.19 6.24 -6.63
N HIS A 233 1.25 5.43 -6.60
CA HIS A 233 1.68 4.68 -5.42
C HIS A 233 1.96 5.61 -4.23
N GLN A 234 2.59 6.76 -4.46
CA GLN A 234 2.83 7.72 -3.36
C GLN A 234 1.52 8.32 -2.83
N HIS A 235 0.53 8.61 -3.69
CA HIS A 235 -0.78 9.12 -3.24
C HIS A 235 -1.59 8.05 -2.49
N VAL A 236 -1.53 6.80 -2.93
CA VAL A 236 -2.06 5.65 -2.18
C VAL A 236 -1.42 5.59 -0.80
N ARG A 237 -0.08 5.64 -0.74
CA ARG A 237 0.64 5.60 0.54
C ARG A 237 0.29 6.77 1.46
N ASN A 238 0.13 7.97 0.91
CA ASN A 238 -0.27 9.16 1.67
C ASN A 238 -1.66 9.02 2.31
N CYS A 239 -2.54 8.17 1.76
CA CYS A 239 -3.82 7.82 2.37
C CYS A 239 -3.69 6.61 3.32
N TYR A 240 -2.85 5.64 2.99
CA TYR A 240 -2.69 4.40 3.75
C TYR A 240 -2.00 4.60 5.11
N VAL A 241 -0.90 5.33 5.17
CA VAL A 241 -0.13 5.61 6.40
C VAL A 241 -0.99 6.21 7.53
N PRO A 242 -1.78 7.28 7.32
CA PRO A 242 -2.61 7.84 8.38
C PRO A 242 -3.72 6.90 8.87
N LEU A 243 -4.29 6.05 8.00
CA LEU A 243 -5.24 4.99 8.40
C LEU A 243 -4.56 3.99 9.35
N ARG A 244 -3.37 3.54 8.98
CA ARG A 244 -2.57 2.60 9.76
C ARG A 244 -2.15 3.13 11.13
N LYS A 245 -1.83 4.43 11.23
CA LYS A 245 -1.59 5.12 12.52
C LYS A 245 -2.81 5.12 13.44
N ARG A 246 -4.02 5.04 12.88
CA ARG A 246 -5.29 4.95 13.61
C ARG A 246 -5.72 3.50 13.88
N GLY A 247 -4.89 2.52 13.59
CA GLY A 247 -5.20 1.10 13.81
C GLY A 247 -6.34 0.58 12.93
N VAL A 248 -6.58 1.24 11.79
CA VAL A 248 -7.61 0.86 10.83
C VAL A 248 -7.06 -0.23 9.90
N ASP A 249 -7.80 -1.32 9.76
CA ASP A 249 -7.54 -2.35 8.77
C ASP A 249 -8.01 -1.86 7.39
N VAL A 250 -7.11 -1.94 6.41
CA VAL A 250 -7.32 -1.43 5.05
C VAL A 250 -7.34 -2.59 4.06
N ASP A 251 -8.24 -2.53 3.09
CA ASP A 251 -8.19 -3.39 1.91
C ASP A 251 -7.78 -2.61 0.66
N ILE A 252 -7.09 -3.30 -0.24
CA ILE A 252 -6.77 -2.77 -1.56
C ILE A 252 -7.76 -3.35 -2.56
N LEU A 253 -8.29 -2.50 -3.43
CA LEU A 253 -9.26 -2.89 -4.45
C LEU A 253 -8.64 -2.73 -5.84
N PRO A 254 -8.81 -3.71 -6.75
CA PRO A 254 -8.41 -3.55 -8.14
C PRO A 254 -9.34 -2.55 -8.86
N PRO A 255 -8.89 -1.95 -9.98
CA PRO A 255 -9.73 -1.06 -10.78
C PRO A 255 -10.91 -1.78 -11.43
N SER A 256 -10.94 -3.13 -11.46
CA SER A 256 -12.08 -3.92 -11.95
C SER A 256 -13.23 -4.06 -10.94
N THR A 257 -13.12 -3.44 -9.75
CA THR A 257 -14.15 -3.50 -8.71
C THR A 257 -15.44 -2.83 -9.17
N THR A 258 -16.57 -3.56 -9.08
CA THR A 258 -17.90 -3.11 -9.51
C THR A 258 -18.81 -2.68 -8.35
N ASP A 259 -18.40 -2.94 -7.09
CA ASP A 259 -19.19 -2.63 -5.91
C ASP A 259 -18.28 -2.34 -4.69
N PHE A 260 -18.69 -1.38 -3.88
CA PHE A 260 -18.02 -0.95 -2.65
C PHE A 260 -18.80 -1.33 -1.38
N ALA A 261 -19.89 -2.10 -1.50
CA ALA A 261 -20.70 -2.53 -0.36
C ALA A 261 -19.87 -3.14 0.77
N GLY A 262 -20.20 -2.76 2.00
CA GLY A 262 -19.53 -3.23 3.22
C GLY A 262 -18.20 -2.55 3.54
N TYR A 263 -17.83 -1.50 2.81
CA TYR A 263 -16.83 -0.51 3.26
C TYR A 263 -17.55 0.75 3.74
N ASP A 264 -17.05 1.38 4.79
CA ASP A 264 -17.57 2.67 5.27
C ASP A 264 -16.91 3.84 4.54
N VAL A 265 -15.63 3.68 4.18
CA VAL A 265 -14.86 4.64 3.40
C VAL A 265 -14.16 3.93 2.24
N VAL A 266 -14.29 4.49 1.04
CA VAL A 266 -13.47 4.11 -0.12
C VAL A 266 -12.64 5.31 -0.56
N ILE A 267 -11.38 5.07 -0.92
CA ILE A 267 -10.44 6.11 -1.34
C ILE A 267 -9.93 5.80 -2.74
N ILE A 268 -9.98 6.79 -3.63
CA ILE A 268 -9.50 6.74 -5.02
C ILE A 268 -8.44 7.84 -5.17
N PRO A 269 -7.14 7.56 -4.90
CA PRO A 269 -6.17 8.64 -4.62
C PRO A 269 -5.72 9.46 -5.82
N ALA A 270 -5.39 8.84 -6.95
CA ALA A 270 -4.86 9.54 -8.13
C ALA A 270 -5.10 8.70 -9.39
N LEU A 271 -6.37 8.37 -9.64
CA LEU A 271 -6.75 7.45 -10.72
C LEU A 271 -6.58 8.08 -12.11
N PHE A 272 -5.87 7.42 -13.03
CA PHE A 272 -5.65 7.93 -14.39
C PHE A 272 -6.95 8.17 -15.15
N SER A 273 -7.79 7.15 -15.27
CA SER A 273 -9.04 7.21 -16.01
C SER A 273 -10.11 6.36 -15.35
N TRP A 274 -11.36 6.84 -15.40
CA TRP A 274 -12.50 6.01 -15.03
C TRP A 274 -12.70 4.87 -16.02
N ASN A 275 -13.02 3.70 -15.51
CA ASN A 275 -13.59 2.60 -16.28
C ASN A 275 -15.06 2.36 -15.87
N GLU A 276 -15.77 1.54 -16.62
CA GLU A 276 -17.17 1.23 -16.35
C GLU A 276 -17.40 0.59 -14.97
N PRO A 277 -16.62 -0.42 -14.53
CA PRO A 277 -16.76 -0.99 -13.18
C PRO A 277 -16.70 0.04 -12.04
N LEU A 278 -15.71 0.93 -12.05
CA LEU A 278 -15.59 1.95 -11.00
C LEU A 278 -16.69 3.00 -11.08
N ARG A 279 -17.15 3.36 -12.28
CA ARG A 279 -18.30 4.27 -12.41
C ARG A 279 -19.57 3.68 -11.82
N GLU A 280 -19.81 2.39 -12.07
CA GLU A 280 -20.92 1.64 -11.47
C GLU A 280 -20.79 1.57 -9.95
N ALA A 281 -19.60 1.19 -9.46
CA ALA A 281 -19.32 1.11 -8.03
C ALA A 281 -19.57 2.45 -7.32
N ILE A 282 -19.07 3.55 -7.88
CA ILE A 282 -19.25 4.91 -7.33
C ILE A 282 -20.73 5.32 -7.35
N ALA A 283 -21.45 5.06 -8.45
CA ALA A 283 -22.84 5.48 -8.59
C ALA A 283 -23.78 4.81 -7.57
N ASN A 284 -23.48 3.56 -7.20
CA ASN A 284 -24.29 2.76 -6.28
C ASN A 284 -23.81 2.81 -4.82
N TYR A 285 -22.68 3.46 -4.55
CA TYR A 285 -22.07 3.45 -3.23
C TYR A 285 -22.72 4.45 -2.29
N GLU A 286 -23.19 3.95 -1.15
CA GLU A 286 -23.81 4.77 -0.11
C GLU A 286 -22.84 5.20 0.99
N GLY A 287 -21.61 4.67 1.06
CA GLY A 287 -20.63 5.08 2.07
C GLY A 287 -19.92 6.38 1.72
N HIS A 288 -18.82 6.67 2.43
CA HIS A 288 -18.04 7.89 2.22
C HIS A 288 -16.94 7.66 1.18
N LEU A 289 -16.82 8.56 0.21
CA LEU A 289 -15.84 8.46 -0.87
C LEU A 289 -14.85 9.62 -0.77
N LEU A 290 -13.55 9.31 -0.79
CA LEU A 290 -12.48 10.31 -0.95
C LEU A 290 -11.80 10.11 -2.31
N ILE A 291 -11.99 11.05 -3.21
CA ILE A 291 -11.32 11.08 -4.51
C ILE A 291 -10.18 12.09 -4.44
N GLY A 292 -8.97 11.68 -4.77
CA GLY A 292 -7.79 12.54 -4.75
C GLY A 292 -7.46 13.15 -6.11
N PRO A 293 -6.39 13.97 -6.15
CA PRO A 293 -6.08 14.83 -7.29
C PRO A 293 -5.81 14.01 -8.55
N ARG A 294 -6.09 14.61 -9.72
CA ARG A 294 -5.97 14.01 -11.06
C ARG A 294 -6.88 12.81 -11.34
N SER A 295 -7.67 12.35 -10.37
CA SER A 295 -8.60 11.25 -10.57
C SER A 295 -9.60 11.59 -11.67
N GLY A 296 -9.67 10.76 -12.71
CA GLY A 296 -10.57 11.01 -13.85
C GLY A 296 -10.13 12.17 -14.75
N SER A 297 -8.87 12.61 -14.67
CA SER A 297 -8.36 13.71 -15.50
C SER A 297 -8.04 13.30 -16.94
N LYS A 298 -8.02 11.99 -17.22
CA LYS A 298 -7.76 11.44 -18.55
C LYS A 298 -8.81 10.40 -18.93
N THR A 299 -9.02 10.25 -20.23
CA THR A 299 -9.70 9.09 -20.83
C THR A 299 -8.76 7.89 -20.91
N GLU A 300 -9.28 6.70 -21.19
CA GLU A 300 -8.47 5.49 -21.45
C GLU A 300 -7.37 5.67 -22.52
N ASN A 301 -7.61 6.59 -23.48
CA ASN A 301 -6.71 6.96 -24.57
C ASN A 301 -5.95 8.27 -24.29
N PHE A 302 -5.59 8.53 -23.04
CA PHE A 302 -4.72 9.65 -22.59
C PHE A 302 -5.14 11.06 -23.06
N SER A 303 -6.43 11.26 -23.37
CA SER A 303 -7.00 12.57 -23.73
C SER A 303 -7.65 13.21 -22.51
N ILE A 304 -7.80 14.53 -22.51
CA ILE A 304 -8.57 15.22 -21.46
C ILE A 304 -10.07 15.00 -21.74
N PRO A 305 -10.89 14.54 -20.77
CA PRO A 305 -12.33 14.41 -20.97
C PRO A 305 -12.97 15.75 -21.37
N ALA A 306 -13.99 15.72 -22.24
CA ALA A 306 -14.67 16.93 -22.68
C ALA A 306 -15.34 17.72 -21.54
N ALA A 307 -15.76 17.02 -20.47
CA ALA A 307 -16.31 17.64 -19.26
C ALA A 307 -15.24 18.17 -18.28
N LEU A 308 -13.96 17.95 -18.57
CA LEU A 308 -12.80 18.16 -17.69
C LEU A 308 -12.79 17.26 -16.45
N ALA A 309 -11.65 17.20 -15.76
CA ALA A 309 -11.53 16.45 -14.51
C ALA A 309 -12.45 17.03 -13.43
N PRO A 310 -12.97 16.22 -12.48
CA PRO A 310 -12.74 14.78 -12.37
C PRO A 310 -13.67 13.93 -13.23
N ASP A 311 -14.42 14.51 -14.18
CA ASP A 311 -15.33 13.78 -15.10
C ASP A 311 -16.34 12.87 -14.38
N LEU A 312 -17.00 13.44 -13.36
CA LEU A 312 -18.09 12.82 -12.61
C LEU A 312 -19.42 13.51 -12.93
N PRO A 313 -20.55 12.77 -12.86
CA PRO A 313 -21.89 13.36 -12.92
C PRO A 313 -22.08 14.49 -11.89
N GLN A 314 -22.69 15.60 -12.31
CA GLN A 314 -22.88 16.79 -11.44
C GLN A 314 -23.70 16.51 -10.17
N ASN A 315 -24.56 15.50 -10.18
CA ASN A 315 -25.31 15.08 -8.99
C ASN A 315 -24.42 14.38 -7.95
N LEU A 316 -23.31 13.78 -8.36
CA LEU A 316 -22.30 13.22 -7.45
C LEU A 316 -21.31 14.30 -6.99
N LEU A 317 -20.80 15.10 -7.92
CA LEU A 317 -19.89 16.20 -7.62
C LEU A 317 -20.00 17.31 -8.66
N ASP A 318 -20.44 18.48 -8.25
CA ASP A 318 -20.47 19.67 -9.10
C ASP A 318 -19.19 20.50 -8.98
N ALA A 319 -18.10 19.92 -9.49
CA ALA A 319 -16.78 20.53 -9.55
C ALA A 319 -16.10 20.21 -10.88
N ARG A 320 -15.28 21.15 -11.37
CA ARG A 320 -14.43 21.00 -12.55
C ARG A 320 -13.05 21.56 -12.29
N VAL A 321 -12.01 20.86 -12.72
CA VAL A 321 -10.63 21.33 -12.66
C VAL A 321 -10.37 22.19 -13.90
N ALA A 322 -10.38 23.51 -13.73
CA ALA A 322 -10.14 24.46 -14.82
C ALA A 322 -8.66 24.53 -15.18
N ARG A 323 -7.76 24.45 -14.19
CA ARG A 323 -6.31 24.54 -14.35
C ARG A 323 -5.58 23.73 -13.29
N VAL A 324 -4.32 23.38 -13.56
CA VAL A 324 -3.44 22.69 -12.63
C VAL A 324 -2.15 23.48 -12.41
N ASP A 325 -1.62 23.40 -11.21
CA ASP A 325 -0.40 24.07 -10.76
C ASP A 325 0.54 23.01 -10.16
N SER A 326 1.70 22.84 -10.79
CA SER A 326 2.78 21.98 -10.29
C SER A 326 3.80 22.86 -9.58
N THR A 327 3.93 22.72 -8.26
CA THR A 327 4.80 23.62 -7.47
C THR A 327 6.22 23.09 -7.35
N ASP A 328 7.18 24.02 -7.19
CA ASP A 328 8.55 23.69 -6.78
C ASP A 328 8.50 22.90 -5.46
N PRO A 329 9.15 21.72 -5.33
CA PRO A 329 9.16 20.95 -4.08
C PRO A 329 9.67 21.71 -2.86
N ARG A 330 10.42 22.81 -3.06
CA ARG A 330 10.90 23.70 -2.00
C ARG A 330 9.85 24.71 -1.53
N ARG A 331 8.69 24.75 -2.17
CA ARG A 331 7.59 25.65 -1.87
C ARG A 331 6.35 24.85 -1.53
N THR A 332 5.76 25.19 -0.39
CA THR A 332 4.45 24.72 0.04
C THR A 332 3.56 25.93 0.32
N VAL A 333 2.25 25.72 0.25
CA VAL A 333 1.24 26.69 0.66
C VAL A 333 0.56 26.13 1.89
N SER A 334 0.59 26.89 2.99
CA SER A 334 -0.06 26.50 4.24
C SER A 334 -1.56 26.31 4.04
N VAL A 335 -2.13 25.36 4.77
CA VAL A 335 -3.57 25.08 4.76
C VAL A 335 -4.19 25.59 6.05
N LYS A 336 -5.35 26.25 5.94
CA LYS A 336 -6.09 26.74 7.12
C LYS A 336 -6.40 25.57 8.05
N GLY A 337 -6.05 25.71 9.33
CA GLY A 337 -6.21 24.67 10.34
C GLY A 337 -5.09 23.61 10.37
N GLY A 338 -4.02 23.77 9.58
CA GLY A 338 -2.79 22.99 9.69
C GLY A 338 -2.51 22.08 8.49
N GLY A 339 -1.21 21.78 8.34
CA GLY A 339 -0.65 21.12 7.17
C GLY A 339 -0.38 22.08 6.02
N ALA A 340 0.10 21.53 4.91
CA ALA A 340 0.40 22.30 3.71
C ALA A 340 0.12 21.50 2.43
N VAL A 341 -0.18 22.21 1.36
CA VAL A 341 -0.20 21.66 -0.01
C VAL A 341 1.10 21.97 -0.72
N GLY A 342 1.55 21.06 -1.57
CA GLY A 342 2.72 21.23 -2.42
C GLY A 342 2.70 20.20 -3.53
N HIS A 343 3.66 20.24 -4.47
CA HIS A 343 3.80 19.31 -5.59
C HIS A 343 2.69 19.37 -6.66
N TRP A 344 1.42 19.28 -6.27
CA TRP A 344 0.26 19.36 -7.16
C TRP A 344 -0.88 20.14 -6.52
N ARG A 345 -1.54 21.01 -7.30
CA ARG A 345 -2.70 21.80 -6.85
C ARG A 345 -3.61 22.10 -8.03
N GLU A 346 -4.91 21.96 -7.82
CA GLU A 346 -5.93 22.11 -8.86
C GLU A 346 -6.78 23.34 -8.59
N ARG A 347 -7.11 24.09 -9.65
CA ARG A 347 -7.99 25.25 -9.59
C ARG A 347 -9.40 24.78 -9.95
N LEU A 348 -10.27 24.71 -8.94
CA LEU A 348 -11.64 24.25 -9.11
C LEU A 348 -12.59 25.38 -9.49
N GLU A 349 -13.47 25.10 -10.45
CA GLU A 349 -14.77 25.75 -10.63
C GLU A 349 -15.82 24.84 -10.01
N THR A 350 -16.45 25.24 -8.91
CA THR A 350 -17.29 24.34 -8.12
C THR A 350 -18.43 25.07 -7.42
N ARG A 351 -19.57 24.38 -7.26
CA ARG A 351 -20.66 24.78 -6.35
C ARG A 351 -20.76 23.83 -5.14
N ALA A 352 -19.91 22.81 -5.08
CA ALA A 352 -19.79 21.93 -3.93
C ALA A 352 -19.34 22.70 -2.68
N GLN A 353 -19.63 22.14 -1.50
CA GLN A 353 -19.21 22.74 -0.24
C GLN A 353 -17.69 22.71 -0.12
N VAL A 354 -17.07 23.85 0.17
CA VAL A 354 -15.65 23.89 0.50
C VAL A 354 -15.46 23.48 1.97
N VAL A 355 -14.73 22.40 2.20
CA VAL A 355 -14.48 21.83 3.53
C VAL A 355 -13.13 22.32 4.09
N ILE A 356 -12.11 22.38 3.23
CA ILE A 356 -10.77 22.85 3.58
C ILE A 356 -10.27 23.79 2.48
N GLU A 357 -9.65 24.88 2.90
CA GLU A 357 -9.01 25.88 2.03
C GLU A 357 -7.56 26.09 2.42
N ASP A 358 -6.74 26.51 1.45
CA ASP A 358 -5.40 27.02 1.73
C ASP A 358 -5.41 28.50 2.19
N GLU A 359 -4.27 29.00 2.66
CA GLU A 359 -4.12 30.41 3.10
C GLU A 359 -4.21 31.42 1.93
N GLU A 360 -4.35 30.95 0.69
CA GLU A 360 -4.61 31.77 -0.49
C GLU A 360 -6.10 31.72 -0.91
N ASP A 361 -6.98 31.21 -0.04
CA ASP A 361 -8.43 31.06 -0.24
C ASP A 361 -8.82 30.12 -1.38
N PHE A 362 -7.94 29.19 -1.77
CA PHE A 362 -8.29 28.18 -2.77
C PHE A 362 -8.81 26.89 -2.12
N PRO A 363 -9.87 26.28 -2.68
CA PRO A 363 -10.38 24.99 -2.20
C PRO A 363 -9.34 23.89 -2.30
N VAL A 364 -9.09 23.21 -1.18
CA VAL A 364 -8.22 22.03 -1.07
C VAL A 364 -9.05 20.76 -0.98
N LEU A 365 -10.12 20.77 -0.18
CA LEU A 365 -11.07 19.68 -0.07
C LEU A 365 -12.48 20.23 -0.27
N VAL A 366 -13.21 19.68 -1.24
CA VAL A 366 -14.63 20.00 -1.45
C VAL A 366 -15.48 18.76 -1.24
N ALA A 367 -16.75 18.95 -0.89
CA ALA A 367 -17.68 17.86 -0.64
C ALA A 367 -19.06 18.12 -1.24
N GLN A 368 -19.70 17.04 -1.70
CA GLN A 368 -21.09 17.02 -2.09
C GLN A 368 -21.71 15.70 -1.62
N GLY A 369 -22.62 15.78 -0.64
CA GLY A 369 -23.11 14.59 0.05
C GLY A 369 -21.97 13.85 0.75
N ARG A 370 -21.83 12.54 0.48
CA ARG A 370 -20.79 11.68 1.06
C ARG A 370 -19.50 11.62 0.24
N LEU A 371 -19.45 12.31 -0.91
CA LEU A 371 -18.27 12.37 -1.77
C LEU A 371 -17.42 13.59 -1.44
N HIS A 372 -16.15 13.35 -1.16
CA HIS A 372 -15.12 14.37 -0.98
C HIS A 372 -14.11 14.31 -2.13
N TYR A 373 -13.71 15.48 -2.64
CA TYR A 373 -12.68 15.61 -3.67
C TYR A 373 -11.52 16.46 -3.14
N LEU A 374 -10.33 15.85 -3.08
CA LEU A 374 -9.08 16.49 -2.69
C LEU A 374 -8.37 17.01 -3.95
N ALA A 375 -8.24 18.33 -4.03
CA ALA A 375 -7.75 19.07 -5.18
C ALA A 375 -6.24 19.34 -5.15
N ALA A 376 -5.48 18.66 -4.29
CA ALA A 376 -4.04 18.92 -4.12
C ALA A 376 -3.29 17.72 -3.52
N SER A 377 -1.97 17.68 -3.72
CA SER A 377 -1.09 16.81 -2.93
C SER A 377 -0.79 17.47 -1.59
N GLY A 378 -1.21 16.82 -0.50
CA GLY A 378 -0.96 17.27 0.87
C GLY A 378 0.32 16.73 1.48
N ASP A 379 0.89 17.47 2.42
CA ASP A 379 1.90 16.95 3.33
C ASP A 379 1.32 15.94 4.34
N ARG A 380 2.19 15.34 5.16
CA ARG A 380 1.78 14.30 6.12
C ARG A 380 0.74 14.81 7.13
N ALA A 381 0.83 16.08 7.53
CA ALA A 381 -0.09 16.66 8.50
C ALA A 381 -1.47 16.90 7.88
N LEU A 382 -1.52 17.44 6.65
CA LEU A 382 -2.77 17.62 5.92
C LEU A 382 -3.45 16.28 5.64
N MET A 383 -2.70 15.28 5.15
CA MET A 383 -3.25 13.97 4.84
C MET A 383 -3.76 13.24 6.09
N GLN A 384 -3.07 13.36 7.24
CA GLN A 384 -3.60 12.85 8.50
C GLN A 384 -4.93 13.52 8.87
N ARG A 385 -5.01 14.85 8.74
CA ARG A 385 -6.23 15.61 9.09
C ARG A 385 -7.41 15.26 8.18
N ILE A 386 -7.18 15.10 6.88
CA ILE A 386 -8.21 14.67 5.92
C ILE A 386 -8.70 13.26 6.26
N ILE A 387 -7.79 12.34 6.55
CA ILE A 387 -8.15 10.95 6.86
C ILE A 387 -8.89 10.86 8.20
N ASP A 388 -8.46 11.60 9.21
CA ASP A 388 -9.18 11.69 10.49
C ASP A 388 -10.60 12.28 10.29
N HIS A 389 -10.76 13.28 9.41
CA HIS A 389 -12.06 13.82 9.02
C HIS A 389 -12.94 12.73 8.37
N MET A 390 -12.42 12.01 7.38
CA MET A 390 -13.17 10.93 6.71
C MET A 390 -13.57 9.80 7.68
N LEU A 391 -12.68 9.40 8.59
CA LEU A 391 -12.96 8.37 9.60
C LEU A 391 -14.03 8.84 10.60
N SER A 392 -14.02 10.12 10.97
CA SER A 392 -15.03 10.71 11.87
C SER A 392 -16.40 10.79 11.20
N GLU A 393 -16.48 11.26 9.96
CA GLU A 393 -17.73 11.35 9.19
C GLU A 393 -18.39 9.97 9.01
N ALA A 394 -17.57 8.94 8.82
CA ALA A 394 -18.03 7.56 8.65
C ALA A 394 -18.12 6.76 9.96
N GLU A 395 -17.88 7.40 11.12
CA GLU A 395 -17.91 6.77 12.45
C GLU A 395 -17.06 5.48 12.54
N VAL A 396 -15.89 5.48 11.90
CA VAL A 396 -14.94 4.35 11.93
C VAL A 396 -14.13 4.39 13.23
N PRO A 397 -14.15 3.33 14.07
CA PRO A 397 -13.36 3.23 15.29
C PRO A 397 -11.87 3.35 15.00
N THR A 398 -11.19 4.08 15.88
CA THR A 398 -9.76 4.31 15.77
C THR A 398 -9.06 3.98 17.09
N LEU A 399 -7.76 3.71 17.00
CA LEU A 399 -6.87 3.55 18.14
C LEU A 399 -5.85 4.67 18.20
N GLY A 400 -5.48 5.07 19.42
CA GLY A 400 -4.33 5.93 19.68
C GLY A 400 -3.06 5.09 19.75
N LEU A 401 -2.48 4.73 18.60
CA LEU A 401 -1.24 3.94 18.56
C LEU A 401 -0.01 4.82 18.86
N PRO A 402 0.96 4.33 19.65
CA PRO A 402 2.25 5.00 19.81
C PRO A 402 2.99 5.16 18.48
N ALA A 403 3.93 6.11 18.43
CA ALA A 403 4.81 6.27 17.26
C ALA A 403 5.56 4.95 16.97
N GLY A 404 5.65 4.58 15.69
CA GLY A 404 6.27 3.32 15.26
C GLY A 404 5.43 2.06 15.51
N VAL A 405 4.31 2.13 16.24
CA VAL A 405 3.44 0.98 16.48
C VAL A 405 2.36 0.90 15.39
N ARG A 406 2.11 -0.31 14.87
CA ARG A 406 1.00 -0.64 13.97
C ARG A 406 0.25 -1.85 14.49
N CYS A 407 -1.00 -1.99 14.06
CA CYS A 407 -1.76 -3.20 14.30
C CYS A 407 -2.54 -3.66 13.07
N ARG A 408 -2.90 -4.94 13.06
CA ARG A 408 -3.82 -5.55 12.08
C ARG A 408 -4.70 -6.60 12.78
N THR A 409 -5.96 -6.70 12.36
CA THR A 409 -6.86 -7.76 12.85
C THR A 409 -6.86 -8.98 11.93
N ARG A 410 -6.79 -10.17 12.52
CA ARG A 410 -6.97 -11.46 11.85
C ARG A 410 -7.83 -12.38 12.70
N GLY A 411 -8.98 -12.80 12.18
CA GLY A 411 -9.94 -13.57 12.97
C GLY A 411 -10.21 -12.88 14.31
N LYS A 412 -10.11 -13.60 15.42
CA LYS A 412 -10.30 -13.06 16.77
C LYS A 412 -9.11 -12.29 17.36
N TRP A 413 -8.02 -12.12 16.60
CA TRP A 413 -6.77 -11.55 17.08
C TRP A 413 -6.55 -10.13 16.59
N ARG A 414 -6.06 -9.25 17.46
CA ARG A 414 -5.41 -8.01 17.05
C ARG A 414 -3.91 -8.12 17.33
N ILE A 415 -3.10 -7.97 16.29
CA ILE A 415 -1.65 -8.16 16.36
C ILE A 415 -0.99 -6.78 16.28
N TYR A 416 -0.24 -6.42 17.31
CA TYR A 416 0.52 -5.18 17.43
C TYR A 416 1.99 -5.42 17.13
N LEU A 417 2.60 -4.49 16.40
CA LEU A 417 3.96 -4.56 15.89
C LEU A 417 4.67 -3.25 16.24
N ASN A 418 5.81 -3.31 16.93
CA ASN A 418 6.58 -2.12 17.29
C ASN A 418 7.82 -1.99 16.41
N TYR A 419 7.75 -1.12 15.40
CA TYR A 419 8.88 -0.76 14.54
C TYR A 419 9.84 0.26 15.18
N GLY A 420 9.56 0.73 16.40
CA GLY A 420 10.46 1.58 17.16
C GLY A 420 11.72 0.83 17.61
N ASP A 421 12.78 1.59 17.88
CA ASP A 421 14.03 1.14 18.49
C ASP A 421 14.01 1.18 20.03
N THR A 422 12.85 1.56 20.59
CA THR A 422 12.59 1.66 22.03
C THR A 422 11.29 0.96 22.41
N VAL A 423 11.11 0.70 23.71
CA VAL A 423 9.86 0.14 24.25
C VAL A 423 8.72 1.14 24.05
N ALA A 424 7.59 0.67 23.51
CA ALA A 424 6.35 1.43 23.44
C ALA A 424 5.32 0.86 24.43
N ARG A 425 4.35 1.71 24.84
CA ARG A 425 3.27 1.31 25.74
C ARG A 425 1.92 1.44 25.03
N LEU A 426 1.23 0.31 24.89
CA LEU A 426 -0.12 0.23 24.34
C LEU A 426 -1.14 0.76 25.36
N SER A 427 -2.10 1.53 24.85
CA SER A 427 -3.33 1.84 25.58
C SER A 427 -4.31 0.68 25.37
N PRO A 428 -4.96 0.13 26.42
CA PRO A 428 -5.96 -0.91 26.27
C PRO A 428 -7.08 -0.47 25.31
N ALA A 429 -7.36 -1.26 24.28
CA ALA A 429 -8.52 -1.00 23.43
C ALA A 429 -9.79 -1.55 24.09
N ALA A 430 -10.91 -0.84 23.94
CA ALA A 430 -12.17 -1.21 24.59
C ALA A 430 -12.77 -2.52 24.06
N ASP A 431 -12.38 -2.94 22.85
CA ASP A 431 -12.82 -4.14 22.17
C ASP A 431 -11.89 -5.34 22.38
N GLU A 432 -10.99 -5.29 23.36
CA GLU A 432 -10.05 -6.36 23.70
C GLU A 432 -10.30 -6.97 25.07
N SER A 433 -10.12 -8.28 25.20
CA SER A 433 -10.27 -9.01 26.47
C SER A 433 -8.93 -9.31 27.17
N GLY A 434 -7.79 -9.03 26.52
CA GLY A 434 -6.45 -9.23 27.09
C GLY A 434 -5.41 -9.67 26.05
N TYR A 435 -4.15 -9.70 26.49
CA TYR A 435 -3.01 -10.14 25.67
C TYR A 435 -2.72 -11.63 25.86
N VAL A 436 -2.52 -12.34 24.73
CA VAL A 436 -2.18 -13.77 24.70
C VAL A 436 -0.72 -14.03 24.31
N LEU A 437 -0.05 -13.02 23.75
CA LEU A 437 1.39 -12.99 23.50
C LEU A 437 1.89 -11.58 23.77
N GLY A 438 3.02 -11.45 24.48
CA GLY A 438 3.54 -10.14 24.88
C GLY A 438 2.67 -9.46 25.95
N GLY A 439 2.62 -8.14 25.93
CA GLY A 439 1.86 -7.34 26.89
C GLY A 439 1.73 -5.88 26.48
N ALA A 440 1.24 -5.04 27.40
CA ALA A 440 1.04 -3.62 27.15
C ALA A 440 2.36 -2.87 26.88
N GLU A 441 3.47 -3.33 27.48
CA GLU A 441 4.81 -2.86 27.13
C GLU A 441 5.36 -3.74 26.00
N ILE A 442 5.47 -3.17 24.81
CA ILE A 442 5.98 -3.85 23.62
C ILE A 442 7.42 -3.40 23.38
N ALA A 443 8.37 -4.33 23.44
CA ALA A 443 9.78 -4.05 23.21
C ALA A 443 10.03 -3.49 21.81
N ALA A 444 11.21 -2.89 21.60
CA ALA A 444 11.70 -2.58 20.25
C ALA A 444 11.71 -3.84 19.38
N ALA A 445 11.30 -3.74 18.11
CA ALA A 445 11.09 -4.90 17.23
C ALA A 445 10.15 -5.97 17.83
N GLY A 446 9.26 -5.57 18.74
CA GLY A 446 8.38 -6.45 19.50
C GLY A 446 7.06 -6.77 18.79
N VAL A 447 6.42 -7.84 19.25
CA VAL A 447 5.07 -8.26 18.83
C VAL A 447 4.22 -8.54 20.06
N THR A 448 3.02 -7.98 20.11
CA THR A 448 2.00 -8.28 21.12
C THR A 448 0.72 -8.73 20.40
N VAL A 449 0.04 -9.76 20.91
CA VAL A 449 -1.22 -10.26 20.34
C VAL A 449 -2.32 -10.16 21.39
N ALA A 450 -3.41 -9.47 21.06
CA ALA A 450 -4.60 -9.34 21.88
C ALA A 450 -5.75 -10.20 21.34
N LEU A 451 -6.62 -10.65 22.23
CA LEU A 451 -7.89 -11.30 21.88
C LEU A 451 -9.00 -10.23 21.84
N LEU A 452 -9.78 -10.21 20.77
CA LEU A 452 -10.94 -9.33 20.63
C LEU A 452 -12.14 -9.85 21.44
N ALA A 453 -12.82 -8.95 22.16
CA ALA A 453 -13.90 -9.26 23.08
C ALA A 453 -15.18 -9.79 22.38
N THR A 454 -15.38 -9.45 21.11
CA THR A 454 -16.56 -9.88 20.30
C THR A 454 -16.29 -11.13 19.45
N ALA A 455 -15.28 -11.93 19.80
CA ALA A 455 -15.09 -13.25 19.22
C ALA A 455 -16.03 -14.28 19.87
N GLY A 456 -17.33 -14.12 19.62
CA GLY A 456 -18.41 -15.04 20.01
C GLY A 456 -19.44 -15.11 18.90
#